data_AF-A0A7C9P8W2-F1
#
_entry.id   AF-A0A7C9P8W2-F1
#
_cell.length_a   1.000
_cell.length_b   1.000
_cell.length_c   1.000
_cell.angle_alpha   90.00
_cell.angle_beta   90.00
_cell.angle_gamma   90.00
#
_symmetry.space_group_name_H-M   'P 1'
#
loop_
_entity.id
_entity.type
_entity.pdbx_description
1 polymer ?
#
loop_
_entity_poly.entity_id
_entity_poly.type
_entity_poly.pdbx_seq_one_letter_code
_entity_poly.pdbx_strand_id
1 'polypeptide(L)'
;MPKQPDYTKNPAPDGKQAALVVLPAPRMNLNDLDGLRREMARVYRDMRGGRIHSQDGARLVYVLGELRRVFESCELEKRLAALEWGHDGHA
;
A
#
# COMPACT_ATOMS: atom_id res chain seq x y z
N MET A 1 12.90 64.94 10.44
CA MET A 1 13.31 63.55 10.76
C MET A 1 12.17 62.86 11.50
N PRO A 2 11.39 61.97 10.87
CA PRO A 2 10.37 61.20 11.57
C PRO A 2 11.02 60.08 12.39
N LYS A 3 10.64 59.96 13.66
CA LYS A 3 11.15 58.94 14.58
C LYS A 3 10.63 57.55 14.20
N GLN A 4 11.51 56.55 14.18
CA GLN A 4 11.16 55.15 13.94
C GLN A 4 10.32 54.59 15.10
N PRO A 5 9.30 53.76 14.83
CA PRO A 5 8.55 53.06 15.87
C PRO A 5 9.37 51.89 16.46
N ASP A 6 9.27 51.74 17.77
CA ASP A 6 9.92 50.70 18.58
C ASP A 6 9.18 49.35 18.42
N TYR A 7 9.88 48.34 17.88
CA TYR A 7 9.35 47.00 17.59
C TYR A 7 9.67 45.96 18.70
N THR A 8 9.79 46.36 19.97
CA THR A 8 10.21 45.44 21.04
C THR A 8 9.09 44.60 21.69
N LYS A 9 7.90 44.45 21.10
CA LYS A 9 6.87 43.54 21.65
C LYS A 9 6.15 42.72 20.57
N ASN A 10 6.81 41.65 20.11
CA ASN A 10 6.10 40.50 19.58
C ASN A 10 6.04 39.40 20.67
N PRO A 11 4.85 38.93 21.08
CA PRO A 11 4.76 37.74 21.91
C PRO A 11 5.16 36.52 21.06
N ALA A 12 6.02 35.68 21.63
CA ALA A 12 6.53 34.49 20.98
C ALA A 12 5.39 33.54 20.57
N PRO A 13 5.46 32.90 19.39
CA PRO A 13 4.49 31.88 19.02
C PRO A 13 4.66 30.68 19.98
N ASP A 14 3.60 30.36 20.73
CA ASP A 14 3.51 29.18 21.59
C ASP A 14 3.88 27.92 20.77
N GLY A 15 5.12 27.48 20.96
CA GLY A 15 5.77 26.42 20.20
C GLY A 15 5.29 25.03 20.57
N LYS A 16 3.99 24.75 20.45
CA LYS A 16 3.47 23.38 20.45
C LYS A 16 3.89 22.70 19.13
N GLN A 17 5.15 22.28 19.09
CA GLN A 17 5.67 21.45 18.01
C GLN A 17 4.90 20.13 18.02
N ALA A 18 4.06 19.92 17.00
CA ALA A 18 3.40 18.63 16.79
C ALA A 18 4.49 17.58 16.55
N ALA A 19 4.69 16.70 17.53
CA ALA A 19 5.62 15.60 17.41
C ALA A 19 5.16 14.68 16.26
N LEU A 20 5.95 14.62 15.19
CA LEU A 20 5.78 13.64 14.12
C LEU A 20 6.04 12.25 14.71
N VAL A 21 4.97 11.50 14.98
CA VAL A 21 5.07 10.10 15.40
C VAL A 21 5.28 9.24 14.16
N VAL A 22 6.47 8.66 14.02
CA VAL A 22 6.73 7.61 13.03
C VAL A 22 6.04 6.34 13.51
N LEU A 23 4.90 5.99 12.91
CA LEU A 23 4.27 4.71 13.14
C LEU A 23 5.08 3.61 12.44
N PRO A 24 5.30 2.45 13.07
CA PRO A 24 5.94 1.32 12.41
C PRO A 24 5.17 0.96 11.15
N ALA A 25 5.88 0.71 10.05
CA ALA A 25 5.26 0.33 8.79
C ALA A 25 4.36 -0.90 9.03
N PRO A 26 3.07 -0.85 8.66
CA PRO A 26 2.18 -1.98 8.83
C PRO A 26 2.80 -3.21 8.16
N ARG A 27 2.87 -4.33 8.89
CA ARG A 27 3.29 -5.60 8.28
C ARG A 27 2.29 -5.92 7.18
N MET A 28 2.78 -5.96 5.95
CA MET A 28 1.98 -6.29 4.79
C MET A 28 1.48 -7.71 4.89
N ASN A 29 0.17 -7.86 4.79
CA ASN A 29 -0.45 -9.16 4.63
C ASN A 29 -0.55 -9.46 3.13
N LEU A 30 0.09 -10.54 2.69
CA LEU A 30 0.02 -11.05 1.31
C LEU A 30 -0.81 -12.34 1.23
N ASN A 31 -1.60 -12.64 2.26
CA ASN A 31 -2.40 -13.86 2.35
C ASN A 31 -3.74 -13.76 1.60
N ASP A 32 -4.07 -12.59 1.05
CA ASP A 32 -5.32 -12.34 0.31
C ASP A 32 -5.13 -11.44 -0.91
N LEU A 33 -6.13 -11.44 -1.80
CA LEU A 33 -6.12 -10.66 -3.02
C LEU A 33 -6.15 -9.14 -2.77
N ASP A 34 -6.80 -8.67 -1.70
CA ASP A 34 -6.80 -7.24 -1.36
C ASP A 34 -5.44 -6.77 -0.81
N GLY A 35 -4.75 -7.61 -0.05
CA GLY A 35 -3.36 -7.43 0.36
C GLY A 35 -2.43 -7.29 -0.84
N LEU A 36 -2.50 -8.23 -1.80
CA LEU A 36 -1.76 -8.17 -3.05
C LEU A 36 -2.08 -6.89 -3.85
N ARG A 37 -3.37 -6.54 -3.99
CA ARG A 37 -3.80 -5.32 -4.69
C ARG A 37 -3.19 -4.06 -4.07
N ARG A 38 -3.23 -3.94 -2.74
CA ARG A 38 -2.63 -2.81 -2.01
C ARG A 38 -1.12 -2.76 -2.19
N GLU A 39 -0.47 -3.91 -2.22
CA GLU A 39 0.96 -4.01 -2.47
C GLU A 39 1.33 -3.51 -3.86
N MET A 40 0.66 -4.02 -4.90
CA MET A 40 0.91 -3.58 -6.27
C MET A 40 0.69 -2.07 -6.42
N ALA A 41 -0.35 -1.51 -5.79
CA ALA A 41 -0.62 -0.08 -5.78
C ALA A 41 0.43 0.74 -5.00
N ARG A 42 1.01 0.17 -3.93
CA ARG A 42 2.15 0.78 -3.21
C ARG A 42 3.38 0.83 -4.12
N VAL A 43 3.80 -0.30 -4.67
CA VAL A 43 4.97 -0.39 -5.55
C VAL A 43 4.85 0.57 -6.72
N TYR A 44 3.66 0.67 -7.33
CA TYR A 44 3.39 1.66 -8.37
C TYR A 44 3.60 3.12 -7.91
N ARG A 45 3.07 3.49 -6.74
CA ARG A 45 3.25 4.84 -6.17
C ARG A 45 4.71 5.12 -5.82
N ASP A 46 5.44 4.11 -5.36
CA ASP A 46 6.86 4.21 -5.03
C ASP A 46 7.70 4.44 -6.31
N MET A 47 7.40 3.74 -7.40
CA MET A 47 8.01 3.99 -8.71
C MET A 47 7.67 5.40 -9.22
N ARG A 48 6.39 5.79 -9.20
CA ARG A 48 5.94 7.10 -9.69
C ARG A 48 6.52 8.26 -8.89
N GLY A 49 6.73 8.05 -7.59
CA GLY A 49 7.35 9.03 -6.70
C GLY A 49 8.89 9.00 -6.71
N GLY A 50 9.52 8.15 -7.51
CA GLY A 50 10.98 8.02 -7.58
C GLY A 50 11.63 7.44 -6.31
N ARG A 51 10.84 6.82 -5.42
CA ARG A 51 11.35 6.18 -4.19
C ARG A 51 12.05 4.85 -4.47
N ILE A 52 11.67 4.18 -5.56
CA ILE A 52 12.34 3.01 -6.11
C ILE A 52 12.51 3.17 -7.62
N HIS A 53 13.54 2.53 -8.18
CA HIS A 53 13.74 2.55 -9.62
C HIS A 53 12.62 1.78 -10.34
N SER A 54 12.13 2.31 -11.46
CA SER A 54 10.99 1.73 -12.19
C SER A 54 11.23 0.29 -12.61
N GLN A 55 12.47 -0.07 -12.94
CA GLN A 55 12.82 -1.44 -13.32
C GLN A 55 12.67 -2.42 -12.15
N ASP A 56 13.11 -2.01 -10.95
CA ASP A 56 13.02 -2.86 -9.76
C ASP A 56 11.56 -3.01 -9.32
N GLY A 57 10.80 -1.91 -9.35
CA GLY A 57 9.38 -1.96 -9.05
C GLY A 57 8.59 -2.82 -10.04
N ALA A 58 8.93 -2.80 -11.34
CA ALA A 58 8.31 -3.67 -12.32
C ALA A 58 8.55 -5.17 -12.02
N ARG A 59 9.77 -5.53 -11.60
CA ARG A 59 10.09 -6.91 -11.18
C ARG A 59 9.28 -7.31 -9.94
N LEU A 60 9.12 -6.42 -8.97
CA LEU A 60 8.30 -6.68 -7.78
C LEU A 60 6.83 -6.89 -8.15
N VAL A 61 6.26 -6.02 -9.00
CA VAL A 61 4.87 -6.16 -9.47
C VAL A 61 4.67 -7.46 -10.24
N TYR A 62 5.66 -7.90 -11.02
CA TYR A 62 5.61 -9.19 -11.72
C TYR A 62 5.48 -10.35 -10.73
N VAL A 63 6.33 -10.42 -9.70
CA VAL A 63 6.27 -11.48 -8.68
C VAL A 63 4.92 -11.47 -7.95
N LEU A 64 4.41 -10.29 -7.59
CA LEU A 64 3.08 -10.15 -6.97
C LEU A 64 1.96 -10.63 -7.91
N GLY A 65 2.12 -10.41 -9.22
CA GLY A 65 1.22 -10.93 -10.25
C GLY A 65 1.21 -12.45 -10.32
N GLU A 66 2.37 -13.11 -10.18
CA GLU A 66 2.43 -14.58 -10.10
C GLU A 66 1.71 -15.11 -8.85
N LEU A 67 1.87 -14.46 -7.69
CA LEU A 67 1.11 -14.84 -6.49
C LEU A 67 -0.39 -14.72 -6.71
N ARG A 68 -0.86 -13.62 -7.33
CA ARG A 68 -2.26 -13.44 -7.69
C ARG A 68 -2.78 -14.59 -8.55
N ARG A 69 -2.01 -15.04 -9.55
CA ARG A 69 -2.39 -16.16 -10.41
C ARG A 69 -2.55 -17.46 -9.62
N VAL A 70 -1.64 -17.75 -8.69
CA VAL A 70 -1.76 -18.94 -7.82
C VAL A 70 -3.05 -18.91 -7.01
N PHE A 71 -3.39 -17.77 -6.40
CA PHE A 71 -4.67 -17.61 -5.68
C PHE A 71 -5.87 -17.86 -6.59
N GLU A 72 -5.88 -17.28 -7.79
CA GLU A 72 -6.96 -17.47 -8.76
C GLU A 72 -7.10 -18.95 -9.17
N SER A 73 -5.99 -19.62 -9.45
CA SER A 73 -5.98 -21.05 -9.78
C SER A 73 -6.58 -21.89 -8.65
N CYS A 74 -6.12 -21.69 -7.41
CA CYS A 74 -6.64 -22.44 -6.27
C CYS A 74 -8.15 -22.18 -6.02
N GLU A 75 -8.62 -20.95 -6.17
CA GLU A 75 -10.05 -20.63 -6.02
C GLU A 75 -10.90 -21.22 -7.16
N LEU A 76 -10.38 -21.23 -8.39
CA LEU A 76 -11.04 -21.87 -9.52
C LEU A 76 -11.11 -23.39 -9.35
N GLU A 77 -10.03 -24.03 -8.91
CA GLU A 77 -9.99 -25.48 -8.62
C GLU A 77 -11.02 -25.85 -7.55
N LYS A 78 -11.12 -25.08 -6.45
CA LYS A 78 -12.13 -25.32 -5.40
C LYS A 78 -13.56 -25.24 -5.95
N ARG A 79 -13.84 -24.23 -6.77
CA ARG A 79 -15.16 -24.04 -7.38
C ARG A 79 -15.48 -25.13 -8.38
N LEU A 80 -14.50 -25.59 -9.14
CA LEU A 80 -14.65 -26.69 -10.08
C LEU A 80 -14.96 -27.99 -9.35
N ALA A 81 -14.19 -28.33 -8.31
CA ALA A 81 -14.43 -29.53 -7.49
C ALA A 81 -15.83 -29.54 -6.86
N ALA A 82 -16.34 -28.38 -6.43
CA ALA A 82 -17.70 -28.27 -5.89
C ALA A 82 -18.78 -28.53 -6.96
N LEU A 83 -18.55 -28.12 -8.21
CA LEU A 83 -19.45 -28.38 -9.33
C LEU A 83 -19.40 -29.85 -9.77
N GLU A 84 -18.21 -30.44 -9.85
CA GLU A 84 -18.00 -31.85 -10.19
C GLU A 84 -18.69 -32.76 -9.17
N TRP A 85 -18.50 -32.48 -7.87
CA TRP A 85 -19.21 -33.20 -6.80
C TRP A 85 -20.74 -33.10 -6.92
N GLY A 86 -21.26 -31.92 -7.25
CA GLY A 86 -22.69 -31.71 -7.45
C GLY A 86 -23.24 -32.40 -8.70
N HIS A 87 -22.39 -32.60 -9.71
CA HIS A 87 -22.74 -33.31 -10.94
C HIS A 87 -22.75 -34.83 -10.74
N ASP A 88 -21.75 -35.38 -10.04
CA ASP A 88 -21.63 -36.81 -9.77
C ASP A 88 -22.71 -37.35 -8.81
N GLY A 89 -23.34 -36.48 -8.01
CA GLY A 89 -24.47 -36.83 -7.16
C GLY A 89 -25.82 -36.96 -7.88
N HIS A 90 -25.87 -36.74 -9.19
CA HIS A 90 -27.09 -36.78 -10.02
C HIS A 90 -27.09 -37.89 -11.09
N ALA A 91 -26.18 -38.87 -11.02
CA ALA A 91 -26.12 -40.03 -11.92
C ALA A 91 -26.61 -41.32 -11.24
#